data_AF-A0A3E3ILY1-F1
#
_entry.id   AF-A0A3E3ILY1-F1
#
_cell.length_a   1.000
_cell.length_b   1.000
_cell.length_c   1.000
_cell.angle_alpha   90.00
_cell.angle_beta   90.00
_cell.angle_gamma   90.00
#
_symmetry.space_group_name_H-M   'P 1'
#
loop_
_entity.id
_entity.type
_entity.pdbx_description
1 polymer ?
#
loop_
_entity_poly.entity_id
_entity_poly.type
_entity_poly.pdbx_seq_one_letter_code
_entity_poly.pdbx_strand_id
1 'polypeptide(L)'
;MTTINLKDFYYWYLVDELVEVPDEVAQALLAGKRAEAAHTERVRYNKAYYSLDCDDGIEYSACLHEPSPQEILDRKELFFRLWNALNSLPETQGRRVDAHLILGKSYRQIAREEGVDKSAVRCSVESGVKRMKKYLRKNF
;
A
#
# COMPACT_ATOMS: atom_id res chain seq x y z
N MET A 1 15.41 -50.95 19.67
CA MET A 1 14.72 -50.22 20.75
C MET A 1 15.61 -49.06 21.13
N THR A 2 15.06 -47.86 21.17
CA THR A 2 15.78 -46.62 21.44
C THR A 2 15.11 -45.93 22.63
N THR A 3 15.91 -45.48 23.60
CA THR A 3 15.43 -44.65 24.70
C THR A 3 15.37 -43.20 24.26
N ILE A 4 14.21 -42.56 24.41
CA ILE A 4 14.03 -41.13 24.12
C ILE A 4 13.57 -40.39 25.38
N ASN A 5 13.86 -39.09 25.46
CA ASN A 5 13.31 -38.21 26.49
C ASN A 5 12.08 -37.47 25.95
N LEU A 6 10.92 -37.62 26.59
CA LEU A 6 9.68 -36.97 26.13
C LEU A 6 9.74 -35.44 26.21
N LYS A 7 10.55 -34.89 27.12
CA LYS A 7 10.81 -33.46 27.25
C LYS A 7 11.39 -32.82 25.98
N ASP A 8 12.13 -33.59 25.19
CA ASP A 8 12.73 -33.09 23.96
C ASP A 8 11.71 -32.87 22.84
N PHE A 9 10.53 -33.46 22.95
CA PHE A 9 9.49 -33.44 21.90
C PHE A 9 8.24 -32.68 22.31
N TYR A 10 7.90 -32.65 23.61
CA TYR A 10 6.68 -31.99 24.07
C TYR A 10 6.98 -31.02 25.21
N TYR A 11 6.53 -29.78 25.06
CA TYR A 11 6.82 -28.69 25.99
C TYR A 11 6.17 -28.85 27.38
N TRP A 12 5.15 -29.69 27.51
CA TRP A 12 4.42 -29.89 28.77
C TRP A 12 5.10 -30.88 29.73
N TYR A 13 6.11 -31.64 29.29
CA TYR A 13 6.94 -32.42 30.20
C TYR A 13 8.04 -31.52 30.78
N LEU A 14 7.95 -31.24 32.08
CA LEU A 14 8.89 -30.35 32.79
C LEU A 14 10.12 -31.09 33.33
N VAL A 15 9.97 -32.38 33.58
CA VAL A 15 11.01 -33.31 34.06
C VAL A 15 11.44 -34.26 32.97
N ASP A 16 12.65 -34.81 33.11
CA ASP A 16 13.16 -35.80 32.17
C ASP A 16 12.40 -37.12 32.35
N GLU A 17 11.72 -37.56 31.29
CA GLU A 17 10.98 -38.81 31.25
C GLU A 17 11.53 -39.67 30.12
N LEU A 18 12.33 -40.68 30.49
CA LEU A 18 12.98 -41.59 29.57
C LEU A 18 12.07 -42.79 29.30
N VAL A 19 11.71 -42.99 28.03
CA VAL A 19 10.85 -44.10 27.59
C VAL A 19 11.57 -44.89 26.51
N GLU A 20 11.52 -46.21 26.60
CA GLU A 20 11.99 -47.10 25.53
C GLU A 20 10.90 -47.27 24.47
N VAL A 21 11.27 -46.98 23.22
CA VAL A 21 10.35 -46.98 22.09
C VAL A 21 11.00 -47.73 20.92
N PRO A 22 10.23 -48.40 20.05
CA PRO A 22 10.77 -48.98 18.82
C PRO A 22 11.53 -47.95 17.99
N ASP A 23 12.57 -48.41 17.29
CA ASP A 23 13.47 -47.51 16.54
C ASP A 23 12.72 -46.74 15.44
N GLU A 24 11.70 -47.36 14.85
CA GLU A 24 10.80 -46.72 13.89
C GLU A 24 10.07 -45.51 14.49
N VAL A 25 9.58 -45.64 15.73
CA VAL A 25 8.87 -44.56 16.43
C VAL A 25 9.84 -43.44 16.81
N ALA A 26 11.03 -43.80 17.31
CA ALA A 26 12.07 -42.81 17.62
C ALA A 26 12.49 -42.02 16.36
N GLN A 27 12.62 -42.70 15.22
CA GLN A 27 12.91 -42.05 13.93
C GLN A 27 11.76 -41.15 13.47
N ALA A 28 10.50 -41.58 13.60
CA ALA A 28 9.34 -40.78 13.24
C ALA A 28 9.27 -39.48 14.05
N LEU A 29 9.51 -39.56 15.37
CA LEU A 29 9.53 -38.38 16.26
C LEU A 29 10.65 -37.41 15.88
N LEU A 30 11.86 -37.91 15.62
CA LEU A 30 12.99 -37.10 15.16
C LEU A 30 12.72 -36.44 13.80
N ALA A 31 12.09 -37.17 12.87
CA ALA A 31 11.70 -36.64 11.57
C ALA A 31 10.66 -35.51 11.72
N GLY A 32 9.66 -35.69 12.60
CA GLY A 32 8.66 -34.66 12.92
C GLY A 32 9.31 -33.37 13.44
N LYS A 33 10.20 -33.48 14.44
CA LYS A 33 10.93 -32.33 15.01
C LYS A 33 11.74 -31.57 13.96
N ARG A 34 12.41 -32.29 13.04
CA ARG A 34 13.15 -31.66 11.92
C ARG A 34 12.20 -30.97 10.94
N ALA A 35 11.05 -31.57 10.66
CA ALA A 35 10.04 -30.98 9.77
C ALA A 35 9.43 -29.71 10.34
N GLU A 36 9.13 -29.67 11.64
CA GLU A 36 8.68 -28.47 12.35
C GLU A 36 9.73 -27.36 12.29
N ALA A 37 10.99 -27.65 12.63
CA ALA A 37 12.06 -26.67 12.55
C ALA A 37 12.23 -26.11 11.12
N ALA A 38 12.16 -26.98 10.10
CA ALA A 38 12.21 -26.57 8.70
C ALA A 38 10.97 -25.75 8.28
N HIS A 39 9.80 -26.00 8.89
CA HIS A 39 8.62 -25.17 8.67
C HIS A 39 8.78 -23.78 9.30
N THR A 40 9.23 -23.69 10.56
CA THR A 40 9.48 -22.41 11.24
C THR A 40 10.49 -21.55 10.47
N GLU A 41 11.57 -22.15 9.96
CA GLU A 41 12.56 -21.40 9.19
C GLU A 41 12.01 -20.93 7.83
N ARG A 42 11.17 -21.75 7.16
CA ARG A 42 10.46 -21.33 5.93
C ARG A 42 9.52 -20.15 6.18
N VAL A 43 8.75 -20.20 7.27
CA VAL A 43 7.86 -19.10 7.68
C VAL A 43 8.67 -17.82 7.92
N ARG A 44 9.79 -17.92 8.65
CA ARG A 44 10.68 -16.79 8.94
C ARG A 44 11.31 -16.19 7.67
N TYR A 45 11.89 -17.03 6.82
CA TYR A 45 12.56 -16.59 5.59
C TYR A 45 11.57 -15.87 4.65
N ASN A 46 10.38 -16.43 4.48
CA ASN A 46 9.33 -15.84 3.63
C ASN A 46 8.54 -14.72 4.31
N LYS A 47 8.81 -14.44 5.59
CA LYS A 47 8.01 -13.53 6.44
C LYS A 47 6.51 -13.84 6.42
N ALA A 48 6.17 -15.12 6.28
CA ALA A 48 4.80 -15.60 6.15
C ALA A 48 4.12 -15.75 7.53
N TYR A 49 4.22 -14.70 8.35
CA TYR A 49 3.66 -14.68 9.71
C TYR A 49 2.16 -14.37 9.73
N TYR A 50 1.65 -13.86 8.63
CA TYR A 50 0.28 -13.39 8.49
C TYR A 50 -0.44 -14.24 7.45
N SER A 51 -1.63 -14.69 7.79
CA SER A 51 -2.52 -15.43 6.89
C SER A 51 -3.75 -14.58 6.62
N LEU A 52 -4.16 -14.46 5.36
CA LEU A 52 -5.41 -13.78 5.00
C LEU A 52 -6.65 -14.53 5.54
N ASP A 53 -6.49 -15.79 5.93
CA ASP A 53 -7.52 -16.63 6.55
C ASP A 53 -7.53 -16.51 8.09
N CYS A 54 -6.81 -15.55 8.67
CA CYS A 54 -6.73 -15.39 10.12
C CYS A 54 -7.98 -14.70 10.71
N ASP A 55 -8.89 -14.20 9.88
CA ASP A 55 -10.10 -13.44 10.25
C ASP A 55 -9.80 -12.26 11.23
N ASP A 56 -8.57 -11.75 11.22
CA ASP A 56 -8.10 -10.64 12.04
C ASP A 56 -8.20 -9.29 11.29
N GLY A 57 -8.72 -9.30 10.06
CA GLY A 57 -9.01 -8.13 9.25
C GLY A 57 -7.85 -7.65 8.38
N ILE A 58 -6.71 -8.38 8.34
CA ILE A 58 -5.57 -8.02 7.51
C ILE A 58 -5.93 -8.01 6.01
N GLU A 59 -6.87 -8.86 5.61
CA GLU A 59 -7.38 -9.00 4.25
C GLU A 59 -8.01 -7.71 3.74
N TYR A 60 -8.70 -6.95 4.60
CA TYR A 60 -9.26 -5.65 4.21
C TYR A 60 -8.19 -4.61 3.91
N SER A 61 -7.02 -4.72 4.55
CA SER A 61 -5.90 -3.79 4.36
C SER A 61 -4.99 -4.17 3.20
N ALA A 62 -4.85 -5.48 2.94
CA ALA A 62 -3.94 -6.02 1.93
C ALA A 62 -4.59 -6.14 0.54
N CYS A 63 -5.91 -6.37 0.48
CA CYS A 63 -6.63 -6.52 -0.78
C CYS A 63 -6.92 -5.15 -1.41
N LEU A 64 -6.71 -5.06 -2.73
CA LEU A 64 -7.18 -3.92 -3.53
C LEU A 64 -8.71 -3.92 -3.52
N HIS A 65 -9.32 -2.96 -2.82
CA HIS A 65 -10.76 -2.77 -2.85
C HIS A 65 -11.17 -2.12 -4.18
N GLU A 66 -12.11 -2.76 -4.90
CA GLU A 66 -12.76 -2.11 -6.02
C GLU A 66 -13.63 -0.96 -5.50
N PRO A 67 -13.53 0.25 -6.06
CA PRO A 67 -14.28 1.39 -5.57
C PRO A 67 -15.77 1.16 -5.75
N SER A 68 -16.55 1.54 -4.75
CA SER A 68 -18.01 1.40 -4.81
C SER A 68 -18.60 2.27 -5.93
N PRO A 69 -19.78 1.93 -6.48
CA PRO A 69 -20.44 2.78 -7.46
C PRO A 69 -20.63 4.23 -7.00
N GLN A 70 -20.84 4.45 -5.70
CA GLN A 70 -20.95 5.78 -5.12
C GLN A 70 -19.62 6.55 -5.20
N GLU A 71 -18.50 5.92 -4.82
CA GLU A 71 -17.18 6.55 -4.88
C GLU A 71 -16.78 6.93 -6.32
N ILE A 72 -17.19 6.13 -7.30
CA ILE A 72 -17.00 6.44 -8.72
C ILE A 72 -17.78 7.70 -9.11
N LEU A 73 -19.02 7.83 -8.65
CA LEU A 73 -19.84 9.03 -8.89
C LEU A 73 -19.24 10.25 -8.21
N ASP A 74 -18.84 10.14 -6.95
CA ASP A 74 -18.21 11.23 -6.19
C ASP A 74 -16.93 11.71 -6.88
N ARG A 75 -16.09 10.77 -7.36
CA ARG A 75 -14.89 11.11 -8.12
C ARG A 75 -15.20 11.83 -9.43
N LYS A 76 -16.24 11.41 -10.16
CA LYS A 76 -16.69 12.11 -11.39
C LYS A 76 -17.18 13.51 -11.05
N GLU A 77 -17.95 13.66 -9.98
CA GLU A 77 -18.45 14.97 -9.55
C GLU A 77 -17.29 15.90 -9.18
N LEU A 78 -16.32 15.43 -8.37
CA LEU A 78 -15.12 16.19 -8.03
C LEU A 78 -14.34 16.62 -9.28
N PHE A 79 -14.23 15.75 -10.28
CA PHE A 79 -13.60 16.10 -11.56
C PHE A 79 -14.35 17.23 -12.27
N PHE A 80 -15.69 17.18 -12.34
CA PHE A 80 -16.49 18.26 -12.93
C PHE A 80 -16.29 19.59 -12.18
N ARG A 81 -16.26 19.56 -10.84
CA ARG A 81 -16.01 20.76 -10.02
C ARG A 81 -14.64 21.38 -10.32
N LEU A 82 -13.59 20.55 -10.41
CA LEU A 82 -12.24 20.99 -10.74
C LEU A 82 -12.14 21.55 -12.16
N TRP A 83 -12.77 20.88 -13.13
CA TRP A 83 -12.83 21.32 -14.52
C TRP A 83 -13.54 22.67 -14.65
N ASN A 84 -14.67 22.86 -13.97
CA ASN A 84 -15.37 24.15 -13.92
C ASN A 84 -14.51 25.25 -13.29
N ALA A 85 -13.77 24.93 -12.22
CA ALA A 85 -12.86 25.89 -11.59
C ALA A 85 -11.71 26.28 -12.54
N LEU A 86 -11.17 25.33 -13.32
CA LEU A 86 -10.12 25.60 -14.29
C LEU A 86 -10.63 26.49 -15.43
N ASN A 87 -11.82 26.20 -15.96
CA ASN A 87 -12.46 26.99 -17.02
C ASN A 87 -12.91 28.39 -16.57
N SER A 88 -12.98 28.65 -15.26
CA SER A 88 -13.24 29.98 -14.73
C SER A 88 -12.02 30.92 -14.82
N LEU A 89 -10.82 30.39 -15.12
CA LEU A 89 -9.60 31.17 -15.24
C LEU A 89 -9.48 31.84 -16.61
N PRO A 90 -8.73 32.96 -16.71
CA PRO A 90 -8.31 33.51 -18.00
C PRO A 90 -7.54 32.47 -18.81
N GLU A 91 -7.73 32.46 -20.12
CA GLU A 91 -7.22 31.42 -21.03
C GLU A 91 -5.71 31.16 -20.88
N THR A 92 -4.88 32.20 -20.86
CA THR A 92 -3.42 32.07 -20.70
C THR A 92 -3.04 31.47 -19.34
N GLN A 93 -3.79 31.82 -18.28
CA GLN A 93 -3.57 31.30 -16.94
C GLN A 93 -4.03 29.83 -16.84
N GLY A 94 -5.19 29.51 -17.44
CA GLY A 94 -5.71 28.15 -17.54
C GLY A 94 -4.75 27.21 -18.26
N ARG A 95 -4.24 27.60 -19.43
CA ARG A 95 -3.26 26.80 -20.19
C ARG A 95 -1.98 26.52 -19.38
N ARG A 96 -1.47 27.51 -18.65
CA ARG A 96 -0.27 27.32 -17.80
C ARG A 96 -0.53 26.40 -16.61
N VAL A 97 -1.71 26.48 -16.00
CA VAL A 97 -2.11 25.61 -14.89
C VAL A 97 -2.30 24.18 -15.38
N ASP A 98 -2.98 23.99 -16.52
CA ASP A 98 -3.14 22.69 -17.19
C ASP A 98 -1.79 22.06 -17.55
N ALA A 99 -0.92 22.83 -18.21
CA ALA A 99 0.42 22.37 -18.57
C ALA A 99 1.26 21.92 -17.36
N HIS A 100 1.10 22.58 -16.21
CA HIS A 100 1.86 22.22 -15.02
C HIS A 100 1.25 21.07 -14.22
N LEU A 101 -0.06 21.11 -13.95
CA LEU A 101 -0.73 20.17 -13.06
C LEU A 101 -1.20 18.89 -13.76
N ILE A 102 -1.65 18.99 -15.01
CA ILE A 102 -2.21 17.86 -15.77
C ILE A 102 -1.12 17.24 -16.66
N LEU A 103 -0.36 18.06 -17.39
CA LEU A 103 0.71 17.57 -18.27
C LEU A 103 2.07 17.38 -17.55
N GLY A 104 2.19 17.80 -16.29
CA GLY A 104 3.41 17.62 -15.49
C GLY A 104 4.62 18.43 -15.97
N LYS A 105 4.44 19.45 -16.82
CA LYS A 105 5.56 20.27 -17.32
C LYS A 105 6.16 21.14 -16.21
N SER A 106 7.47 21.31 -16.25
CA SER A 106 8.13 22.26 -15.33
C SER A 106 7.86 23.71 -15.74
N TYR A 107 7.92 24.64 -14.78
CA TYR A 107 7.78 26.08 -15.09
C TYR A 107 8.80 26.57 -16.13
N ARG A 108 10.01 26.00 -16.15
CA ARG A 108 11.05 26.35 -17.13
C ARG A 108 10.69 25.88 -18.54
N GLN A 109 10.06 24.72 -18.66
CA GLN A 109 9.64 24.18 -19.94
C GLN A 109 8.50 25.02 -20.53
N ILE A 110 7.49 25.34 -19.72
CA ILE A 110 6.38 26.21 -20.12
C ILE A 110 6.90 27.60 -20.54
N ALA A 111 7.81 28.17 -19.75
CA ALA A 111 8.43 29.46 -20.04
C ALA A 111 9.17 29.47 -21.38
N ARG A 112 9.91 28.39 -21.69
CA ARG A 112 10.62 28.24 -22.97
C ARG A 112 9.68 28.08 -24.14
N GLU A 113 8.59 27.32 -23.99
CA GLU A 113 7.58 27.12 -25.03
C GLU A 113 6.82 28.42 -25.36
N GLU A 114 6.53 29.24 -24.35
CA GLU A 114 5.83 30.51 -24.52
C GLU A 114 6.76 31.72 -24.77
N GLY A 115 8.09 31.54 -24.67
CA GLY A 115 9.06 32.63 -24.82
C GLY A 115 8.99 33.69 -23.70
N VAL A 116 8.54 33.33 -22.51
CA VAL A 116 8.35 34.23 -21.36
C VAL A 116 9.32 33.92 -20.22
N ASP A 117 9.45 34.83 -19.26
CA ASP A 117 10.25 34.56 -18.08
C ASP A 117 9.62 33.49 -17.16
N LYS A 118 10.47 32.66 -16.55
CA LYS A 118 10.05 31.59 -15.64
C LYS A 118 9.26 32.13 -14.44
N SER A 119 9.62 33.30 -13.91
CA SER A 119 8.91 33.89 -12.76
C SER A 119 7.48 34.28 -13.14
N ALA A 120 7.25 34.79 -14.36
CA ALA A 120 5.93 35.12 -14.86
C ALA A 120 5.02 33.88 -14.95
N VAL A 121 5.56 32.76 -15.44
CA VAL A 121 4.83 31.47 -15.47
C VAL A 121 4.49 31.02 -14.05
N ARG A 122 5.47 31.03 -13.14
CA ARG A 122 5.25 30.63 -11.75
C ARG A 122 4.16 31.47 -11.07
N CYS A 123 4.27 32.79 -11.13
CA CYS A 123 3.28 33.70 -10.54
C CYS A 123 1.88 33.50 -11.14
N SER A 124 1.81 33.24 -12.46
CA SER A 124 0.57 32.94 -13.16
C SER A 124 -0.08 31.66 -12.65
N VAL A 125 0.68 30.57 -12.53
CA VAL A 125 0.19 29.27 -12.05
C VAL A 125 -0.26 29.37 -10.60
N GLU A 126 0.58 29.92 -9.71
CA GLU A 126 0.24 30.08 -8.29
C GLU A 126 -1.03 30.91 -8.08
N SER A 127 -1.16 32.01 -8.84
CA SER A 127 -2.36 32.86 -8.80
C SER A 127 -3.59 32.14 -9.38
N GLY A 128 -3.40 31.28 -10.37
CA GLY A 128 -4.46 30.49 -11.00
C GLY A 128 -5.03 29.48 -10.02
N VAL A 129 -4.17 28.74 -9.33
CA VAL A 129 -4.55 27.80 -8.27
C VAL A 129 -5.29 28.52 -7.13
N LYS A 130 -4.82 29.71 -6.71
CA LYS A 130 -5.52 30.52 -5.70
C LYS A 130 -6.94 30.93 -6.15
N ARG A 131 -7.10 31.29 -7.43
CA ARG A 131 -8.41 31.63 -8.01
C ARG A 131 -9.33 30.41 -8.11
N MET A 132 -8.83 29.26 -8.54
CA MET A 132 -9.58 28.00 -8.54
C MET A 132 -10.06 27.64 -7.13
N LYS A 133 -9.20 27.78 -6.12
CA LYS A 133 -9.58 27.55 -4.71
C LYS A 133 -10.69 28.51 -4.25
N LYS A 134 -10.64 29.77 -4.66
CA LYS A 134 -11.69 30.75 -4.37
C LYS A 134 -13.00 30.42 -5.08
N TYR A 135 -12.92 29.98 -6.34
CA TYR A 135 -14.08 29.54 -7.12
C TYR A 135 -14.77 28.36 -6.45
N LEU A 136 -14.01 27.32 -6.08
CA LEU A 136 -14.56 26.13 -5.43
C LEU A 136 -15.28 26.49 -4.13
N ARG A 137 -14.65 27.27 -3.24
CA ARG A 137 -15.24 27.72 -1.96
C ARG A 137 -16.50 28.58 -2.10
N LYS A 138 -16.72 29.20 -3.27
CA LYS A 138 -17.87 30.08 -3.49
C LYS A 138 -19.06 29.31 -4.06
N ASN A 139 -18.80 28.28 -4.86
CA ASN A 139 -19.82 27.57 -5.62
C ASN A 139 -20.18 26.19 -5.03
N PHE A 140 -19.37 25.68 -4.10
CA PHE A 140 -19.54 24.41 -3.40
C PHE A 140 -19.11 24.57 -1.94
#